data_AF-A0A3D4TMV6-F1
#
_entry.id   AF-A0A3D4TMV6-F1
#
_cell.length_a   1.000
_cell.length_b   1.000
_cell.length_c   1.000
_cell.angle_alpha   90.00
_cell.angle_beta   90.00
_cell.angle_gamma   90.00
#
_symmetry.space_group_name_H-M   'P 1'
#
loop_
_entity.id
_entity.type
_entity.pdbx_description
1 polymer ?
#
loop_
_entity_poly.entity_id
_entity_poly.type
_entity_poly.pdbx_seq_one_letter_code
_entity_poly.pdbx_strand_id
1 'polypeptide(L)'
;MKHARACLAIAAALTLAPFAASAQDNESPYSWNVTAVSDYLFRGVSQTDEKPTLQAGFTYTSPVGLYAGVWGSGVDFGPGDPNTEIDYQIGYGVDVTPRVNFDVLLN
;
A
#
# COMPACT_ATOMS: atom_id res chain seq x y z
N MET A 1 0.10 -29.87 -51.53
CA MET A 1 -0.47 -29.54 -50.21
C MET A 1 0.47 -28.57 -49.51
N LYS A 2 -0.02 -27.34 -49.30
CA LYS A 2 0.38 -26.27 -48.36
C LYS A 2 1.83 -26.27 -47.81
N HIS A 3 2.71 -25.45 -48.40
CA HIS A 3 3.32 -24.20 -47.85
C HIS A 3 4.25 -24.43 -46.63
N ALA A 4 5.55 -24.55 -46.85
CA ALA A 4 6.56 -23.45 -46.87
C ALA A 4 7.07 -23.10 -45.47
N ARG A 5 8.37 -23.36 -45.25
CA ARG A 5 9.15 -23.06 -44.05
C ARG A 5 9.26 -21.55 -43.88
N ALA A 6 9.00 -21.03 -42.68
CA ALA A 6 9.32 -19.66 -42.30
C ALA A 6 9.80 -19.64 -40.84
N CYS A 7 11.10 -19.84 -40.66
CA CYS A 7 11.82 -19.20 -39.56
C CYS A 7 11.92 -17.70 -39.88
N LEU A 8 11.89 -16.87 -38.83
CA LEU A 8 12.42 -15.49 -38.73
C LEU A 8 11.39 -14.37 -38.55
N ALA A 9 11.66 -13.53 -37.53
CA ALA A 9 11.06 -12.27 -37.11
C ALA A 9 9.68 -12.41 -36.41
N ILE A 10 9.51 -12.04 -35.13
CA ILE A 10 9.83 -10.73 -34.54
C ILE A 10 10.50 -10.92 -33.16
N ALA A 11 11.83 -10.89 -33.18
CA ALA A 11 12.64 -10.40 -32.07
C ALA A 11 12.87 -8.90 -32.31
N ALA A 12 11.96 -8.06 -31.81
CA ALA A 12 12.06 -6.60 -31.70
C ALA A 12 10.78 -6.14 -30.97
N ALA A 13 10.78 -5.96 -29.65
CA ALA A 13 11.20 -4.71 -29.05
C ALA A 13 11.43 -4.82 -27.53
N LEU A 14 12.28 -5.77 -27.08
CA LEU A 14 12.94 -5.65 -25.76
C LEU A 14 14.21 -4.78 -25.87
N THR A 15 14.13 -3.68 -26.62
CA THR A 15 15.22 -2.71 -26.72
C THR A 15 15.12 -1.73 -25.56
N LEU A 16 15.93 -2.00 -24.54
CA LEU A 16 16.85 -1.02 -23.98
C LEU A 16 16.22 0.31 -23.55
N ALA A 17 15.55 0.32 -22.40
CA ALA A 17 15.72 1.45 -21.50
C ALA A 17 16.88 1.09 -20.55
N PRO A 18 18.06 1.72 -20.67
CA PRO A 18 18.96 1.77 -19.54
C PRO A 18 18.23 2.61 -18.49
N PHE A 19 17.56 1.95 -17.53
CA PHE A 19 17.30 2.63 -16.27
C PHE A 19 18.69 2.90 -15.69
N ALA A 20 19.15 4.14 -15.86
CA ALA A 20 20.24 4.67 -15.08
C ALA A 20 19.94 4.29 -13.64
N ALA A 21 20.78 3.43 -13.07
CA ALA A 21 20.75 3.15 -11.65
C ALA A 21 21.12 4.45 -10.96
N SER A 22 20.11 5.30 -10.70
CA SER A 22 20.22 6.32 -9.68
C SER A 22 20.51 5.57 -8.39
N ALA A 23 21.62 5.92 -7.75
CA ALA A 23 21.91 5.48 -6.39
C ALA A 23 20.74 5.95 -5.53
N GLN A 24 19.80 5.05 -5.29
CA GLN A 24 18.65 5.32 -4.45
C GLN A 24 19.15 5.22 -3.02
N ASP A 25 19.02 6.31 -2.26
CA ASP A 25 19.02 6.21 -0.80
C ASP A 25 18.02 5.09 -0.46
N ASN A 26 18.56 3.98 0.05
CA ASN A 26 17.83 2.73 0.15
C ASN A 26 16.96 2.76 1.41
N GLU A 27 16.04 3.72 1.46
CA GLU A 27 14.97 3.70 2.44
C GLU A 27 14.16 2.42 2.24
N SER A 28 13.83 1.77 3.37
CA SER A 28 13.03 0.57 3.35
C SER A 28 11.71 0.85 2.63
N PRO A 29 11.31 0.05 1.62
CA PRO A 29 10.01 0.21 0.99
C PRO A 29 8.85 -0.19 1.92
N TYR A 30 9.16 -0.66 3.13
CA TYR A 30 8.18 -1.07 4.14
C TYR A 30 8.10 -0.04 5.26
N SER A 31 6.88 0.36 5.59
CA SER A 31 6.51 1.12 6.78
C SER A 31 5.52 0.32 7.61
N TRP A 32 5.69 0.31 8.93
CA TRP A 32 4.80 -0.43 9.83
C TRP A 32 4.73 0.22 11.20
N ASN A 33 3.65 -0.06 11.93
CA ASN A 33 3.48 0.36 13.31
C ASN A 33 2.67 -0.67 14.10
N VAL A 34 2.83 -0.63 15.42
CA VAL A 34 1.98 -1.34 16.39
C VAL A 34 1.69 -0.36 17.53
N THR A 35 0.43 -0.21 17.89
CA THR A 35 -0.02 0.75 18.90
C THR A 35 -0.98 0.07 19.87
N ALA A 36 -0.85 0.38 21.16
CA ALA A 36 -1.87 0.07 22.16
C ALA A 36 -2.57 1.37 22.54
N VAL A 37 -3.90 1.36 22.57
CA VAL A 37 -4.71 2.50 23.00
C VAL A 37 -5.65 2.07 24.12
N SER A 38 -5.98 3.00 25.01
CA SER A 38 -6.98 2.77 26.06
C SER A 38 -8.40 2.74 25.53
N ASP A 39 -8.66 3.43 24.42
CA ASP A 39 -9.94 3.49 23.71
C ASP A 39 -9.66 3.88 22.25
N TYR A 40 -10.25 3.16 21.29
CA TYR A 40 -10.14 3.52 19.87
C TYR A 40 -11.24 4.52 19.51
N LEU A 41 -10.88 5.81 19.44
CA LEU A 41 -11.79 6.88 19.06
C LEU A 41 -11.70 7.20 17.56
N PHE A 42 -12.78 6.95 16.82
CA PHE A 42 -12.93 7.42 15.45
C PHE A 42 -13.83 8.64 15.39
N ARG A 43 -13.26 9.81 15.02
CA ARG A 43 -13.96 11.11 14.98
C ARG A 43 -14.69 11.46 16.30
N GLY A 44 -14.14 11.01 17.43
CA GLY A 44 -14.70 11.24 18.77
C GLY A 44 -15.70 10.20 19.25
N VAL A 45 -15.96 9.14 18.49
CA VAL A 45 -16.84 8.01 18.87
C VAL A 45 -16.00 6.78 19.18
N SER A 46 -16.21 6.15 20.34
CA SER A 46 -15.53 4.89 20.68
C SER A 46 -15.94 3.77 19.74
N GLN A 47 -14.93 3.05 19.25
CA GLN A 47 -15.07 1.83 18.45
C GLN A 47 -14.82 0.57 19.29
N THR A 48 -14.48 0.72 20.57
CA THR A 48 -14.09 -0.40 21.46
C THR A 48 -14.86 -0.41 22.77
N ASP A 49 -16.00 0.29 22.85
CA ASP A 49 -16.81 0.40 24.08
C ASP A 49 -15.95 0.83 25.29
N GLU A 50 -15.11 1.85 25.08
CA GLU A 50 -14.17 2.41 26.08
C GLU A 50 -13.11 1.41 26.60
N LYS A 51 -12.91 0.27 25.93
CA LYS A 51 -11.93 -0.75 26.31
C LYS A 51 -10.61 -0.61 25.54
N PRO A 52 -9.48 -1.04 26.15
CA PRO A 52 -8.20 -1.05 25.47
C PRO A 52 -8.16 -2.01 24.28
N THR A 53 -7.43 -1.63 23.23
CA THR A 53 -7.23 -2.46 22.03
C THR A 53 -5.82 -2.31 21.48
N LEU A 54 -5.43 -3.24 20.60
CA LEU A 54 -4.24 -3.14 19.78
C LEU A 54 -4.62 -2.70 18.36
N GLN A 55 -3.71 -1.94 17.76
CA GLN A 55 -3.79 -1.46 16.39
C GLN A 55 -2.46 -1.79 15.70
N ALA A 56 -2.51 -2.18 14.44
CA ALA A 56 -1.32 -2.39 13.65
C ALA A 56 -1.53 -1.95 12.20
N GLY A 57 -0.48 -1.41 11.60
CA GLY A 57 -0.46 -1.02 10.21
C GLY A 57 0.78 -1.54 9.52
N PHE A 58 0.65 -1.91 8.24
CA PHE A 58 1.76 -2.26 7.37
C PHE A 58 1.50 -1.69 5.98
N THR A 59 2.50 -1.06 5.38
CA THR A 59 2.43 -0.50 4.03
C THR A 59 3.71 -0.82 3.27
N TYR A 60 3.55 -1.23 2.02
CA TYR A 60 4.61 -1.32 1.04
C TYR A 60 4.50 -0.16 0.04
N THR A 61 5.61 0.52 -0.21
CA THR A 61 5.72 1.60 -1.20
C THR A 61 6.78 1.22 -2.23
N SER A 62 6.35 1.15 -3.48
CA SER A 62 7.24 0.88 -4.62
C SER A 62 8.09 2.10 -4.97
N PRO A 63 9.23 1.93 -5.67
CA PRO A 63 10.08 3.05 -6.11
C PRO A 63 9.40 4.05 -7.03
N VAL A 64 8.28 3.67 -7.67
CA VAL A 64 7.53 4.55 -8.59
C VAL A 64 6.43 5.35 -7.89
N GLY A 65 6.23 5.15 -6.57
CA GLY A 65 5.23 5.87 -5.78
C GLY A 65 3.89 5.14 -5.60
N LEU A 66 3.69 3.97 -6.24
CA LEU A 66 2.55 3.11 -5.93
C LEU A 66 2.73 2.51 -4.54
N TYR A 67 1.70 2.54 -3.71
CA TYR A 67 1.72 1.92 -2.40
C TYR A 67 0.44 1.12 -2.12
N ALA A 68 0.57 0.09 -1.28
CA ALA A 68 -0.53 -0.70 -0.78
C ALA A 68 -0.29 -1.06 0.68
N GLY A 69 -1.35 -1.03 1.48
CA GLY A 69 -1.27 -1.27 2.91
C GLY A 69 -2.50 -1.92 3.49
N VAL A 70 -2.33 -2.38 4.71
CA VAL A 70 -3.39 -2.89 5.58
C VAL A 70 -3.25 -2.23 6.94
N TRP A 71 -4.37 -1.86 7.51
CA TRP A 71 -4.49 -1.43 8.89
C TRP A 71 -5.53 -2.29 9.58
N GLY A 72 -5.38 -2.51 10.88
CA GLY A 72 -6.41 -3.21 11.63
C GLY A 72 -6.37 -2.92 13.12
N SER A 73 -7.52 -3.13 13.76
CA SER A 73 -7.70 -3.01 15.19
C SER A 73 -8.74 -3.98 15.72
N GLY A 74 -8.70 -4.27 17.03
CA GLY A 74 -9.87 -4.78 17.71
C GLY A 74 -10.93 -3.69 17.87
N VAL A 75 -12.20 -4.04 17.66
CA VAL A 75 -13.38 -3.19 17.87
C VAL A 75 -14.37 -3.92 18.77
N ASP A 76 -15.35 -3.21 19.33
CA ASP A 76 -16.45 -3.76 20.13
C ASP A 76 -17.67 -2.85 19.99
N PHE A 77 -18.69 -3.35 19.29
CA PHE A 77 -19.97 -2.67 19.12
C PHE A 77 -21.12 -3.36 19.87
N GLY A 78 -20.82 -4.46 20.57
CA GLY A 78 -21.78 -5.26 21.32
C GLY A 78 -22.00 -6.67 20.77
N PRO A 79 -22.90 -7.45 21.41
CA PRO A 79 -23.10 -8.86 21.08
C PRO A 79 -23.64 -9.07 19.67
N GLY A 80 -22.90 -9.86 18.87
CA GLY A 80 -23.27 -10.20 17.50
C GLY A 80 -22.62 -9.32 16.44
N ASP A 81 -21.89 -8.28 16.86
CA ASP A 81 -21.13 -7.40 15.96
C ASP A 81 -19.66 -7.85 15.78
N PRO A 82 -18.95 -7.31 14.78
CA PRO A 82 -17.53 -7.57 14.59
C PRO A 82 -16.70 -7.18 15.82
N ASN A 83 -15.63 -7.96 16.08
CA ASN A 83 -14.65 -7.67 17.13
C ASN A 83 -13.29 -7.21 16.56
N THR A 84 -13.19 -7.09 15.24
CA THR A 84 -11.99 -6.70 14.52
C THR A 84 -12.38 -5.88 13.30
N GLU A 85 -11.66 -4.78 13.08
CA GLU A 85 -11.73 -3.96 11.87
C GLU A 85 -10.44 -4.16 11.08
N ILE A 86 -10.56 -4.29 9.76
CA ILE A 86 -9.46 -4.43 8.82
C ILE A 86 -9.73 -3.51 7.64
N ASP A 87 -8.85 -2.55 7.44
CA ASP A 87 -8.90 -1.62 6.33
C ASP A 87 -7.75 -1.88 5.38
N TYR A 88 -8.06 -1.82 4.09
CA TYR A 88 -7.06 -1.88 3.04
C TYR A 88 -6.90 -0.51 2.41
N GLN A 89 -5.71 -0.23 1.91
CA GLN A 89 -5.47 0.98 1.17
C GLN A 89 -4.56 0.72 -0.02
N ILE A 90 -4.83 1.42 -1.12
CA ILE A 90 -3.96 1.47 -2.30
C ILE A 90 -3.92 2.90 -2.80
N GLY A 91 -2.74 3.34 -3.23
CA GLY A 91 -2.61 4.70 -3.74
C GLY A 91 -1.36 4.92 -4.57
N TYR A 92 -1.24 6.15 -5.03
CA TYR A 92 -0.10 6.65 -5.79
C TYR A 92 0.26 8.05 -5.28
N GLY A 93 1.47 8.17 -4.77
CA GLY A 93 2.05 9.43 -4.30
C GLY A 93 3.29 9.79 -5.12
N VAL A 94 3.42 11.06 -5.51
CA VAL A 94 4.61 11.56 -6.21
C VAL A 94 4.95 12.97 -5.76
N ASP A 95 6.22 13.23 -5.51
CA ASP A 95 6.73 14.57 -5.27
C ASP A 95 6.76 15.35 -6.59
N VAL A 96 5.94 16.40 -6.68
CA VAL A 96 5.95 17.34 -7.82
C VAL A 96 7.11 18.32 -7.69
N THR A 97 7.43 18.69 -6.45
CA THR A 97 8.61 19.47 -6.06
C THR A 97 9.11 18.98 -4.69
N PRO A 98 10.30 19.38 -4.20
CA PRO A 98 10.78 18.99 -2.87
C PRO A 98 9.92 19.43 -1.68
N ARG A 99 8.86 20.22 -1.92
CA ARG A 99 7.96 20.74 -0.87
C ARG A 99 6.48 20.44 -1.12
N VAL A 100 6.16 19.86 -2.28
CA VAL A 100 4.78 19.65 -2.73
C VAL A 100 4.68 18.28 -3.36
N ASN A 101 3.79 17.45 -2.83
CA ASN A 101 3.43 16.17 -3.41
C ASN A 101 2.00 16.19 -3.94
N PHE A 102 1.74 15.26 -4.86
CA PHE A 102 0.41 14.86 -5.28
C PHE A 102 0.18 13.43 -4.80
N ASP A 103 -0.96 13.19 -4.16
CA ASP A 103 -1.34 11.86 -3.67
C ASP A 103 -2.80 11.57 -4.02
N VAL A 104 -3.04 10.34 -4.48
CA VAL A 104 -4.37 9.76 -4.63
C VAL A 104 -4.39 8.42 -3.92
N LEU A 105 -5.39 8.25 -3.04
CA LEU A 105 -5.62 7.09 -2.20
C LEU A 105 -7.03 6.55 -2.43
N LEU A 106 -7.16 5.23 -2.41
CA LEU A 106 -8.41 4.52 -2.16
C LEU A 106 -8.27 3.73 -0.85
N ASN A 107 -9.21 3.94 0.06
CA ASN A 107 -9.38 3.25 1.34
C ASN A 107 -10.85 2.94 1.54
#